data_AF-A0A0S3TYX5-F1
#
_entry.id   AF-A0A0S3TYX5-F1
#
_cell.length_a   1.000
_cell.length_b   1.000
_cell.length_c   1.000
_cell.angle_alpha   90.00
_cell.angle_beta   90.00
_cell.angle_gamma   90.00
#
_symmetry.space_group_name_H-M   'P 1'
#
loop_
_entity.id
_entity.type
_entity.pdbx_description
1 polymer ?
#
loop_
_entity_poly.entity_id
_entity_poly.type
_entity_poly.pdbx_seq_one_letter_code
_entity_poly.pdbx_strand_id
1 'polypeptide(L)'
;MTRSRKDFQKQLARNNAFSWSLATGFDSKFPTTKGAIAPNRMSKVFQAYADRLMICAQKDVSVHLEFLQMAHMLKSPSVLLNPRLVMKALMSS
;
A
#
# COMPACT_ATOMS: atom_id res chain seq x y z
N MET A 1 26.26 6.98 -19.97
CA MET A 1 25.17 6.27 -20.66
C MET A 1 23.86 6.99 -20.34
N THR A 2 23.35 7.85 -21.22
CA THR A 2 22.12 8.62 -21.00
C THR A 2 20.91 7.74 -21.29
N ARG A 3 20.07 7.48 -20.26
CA ARG A 3 18.79 6.78 -20.48
C ARG A 3 17.90 7.59 -21.42
N SER A 4 17.23 6.92 -22.35
CA SER A 4 16.20 7.55 -23.17
C SER A 4 15.08 8.08 -22.27
N ARG A 5 14.51 9.24 -22.63
CA ARG A 5 13.35 9.84 -21.96
C ARG A 5 12.20 8.82 -21.75
N LYS A 6 12.00 7.90 -22.70
CA LYS A 6 10.96 6.85 -22.59
C LYS A 6 11.28 5.84 -21.48
N ASP A 7 12.52 5.42 -21.35
CA ASP A 7 12.93 4.45 -20.33
C ASP A 7 12.91 5.05 -18.94
N PHE A 8 13.31 6.33 -18.83
CA PHE A 8 13.18 7.09 -17.60
C PHE A 8 11.72 7.17 -17.13
N GLN A 9 10.80 7.60 -18.00
CA GLN A 9 9.39 7.74 -17.65
C GLN A 9 8.75 6.40 -17.29
N LYS A 10 9.09 5.31 -18.00
CA LYS A 10 8.65 3.95 -17.64
C LYS A 10 9.13 3.54 -16.26
N GLN A 11 10.37 3.82 -15.91
CA GLN A 11 10.90 3.47 -14.59
C GLN A 11 10.25 4.31 -13.49
N LEU A 12 10.08 5.61 -13.70
CA LEU A 12 9.39 6.50 -12.77
C LEU A 12 7.96 6.01 -12.50
N ALA A 13 7.21 5.68 -13.55
CA ALA A 13 5.86 5.14 -13.44
C ALA A 13 5.84 3.83 -12.64
N ARG A 14 6.80 2.92 -12.88
CA ARG A 14 6.92 1.66 -12.12
C ARG A 14 7.20 1.89 -10.65
N ASN A 15 8.11 2.80 -10.31
CA ASN A 15 8.46 3.09 -8.92
C ASN A 15 7.29 3.72 -8.15
N ASN A 16 6.49 4.56 -8.81
CA ASN A 16 5.36 5.24 -8.19
C ASN A 16 4.05 4.44 -8.23
N ALA A 17 4.00 3.34 -8.99
CA ALA A 17 2.77 2.59 -9.25
C ALA A 17 2.05 2.16 -7.98
N PHE A 18 2.78 1.63 -6.99
CA PHE A 18 2.17 1.19 -5.74
C PHE A 18 1.58 2.34 -4.94
N SER A 19 2.36 3.40 -4.67
CA SER A 19 1.89 4.56 -3.90
C SER A 19 0.69 5.23 -4.58
N TRP A 20 0.71 5.31 -5.93
CA TRP A 20 -0.42 5.80 -6.72
C TRP A 20 -1.66 4.91 -6.58
N SER A 21 -1.52 3.58 -6.72
CA SER A 21 -2.63 2.64 -6.54
C SER A 21 -3.20 2.66 -5.12
N LEU A 22 -2.34 2.83 -4.11
CA LEU A 22 -2.78 2.93 -2.72
C LEU A 22 -3.62 4.20 -2.50
N ALA A 23 -3.11 5.36 -2.93
CA ALA A 23 -3.82 6.64 -2.81
C ALA A 23 -5.16 6.63 -3.54
N THR A 24 -5.16 6.29 -4.83
CA THR A 24 -6.38 6.25 -5.66
C THR A 24 -7.36 5.16 -5.22
N GLY A 25 -6.88 4.08 -4.61
CA GLY A 25 -7.71 3.04 -3.99
C GLY A 25 -8.46 3.54 -2.75
N PHE A 26 -7.84 4.39 -1.92
CA PHE A 26 -8.53 5.07 -0.83
C PHE A 26 -9.55 6.08 -1.35
N ASP A 27 -9.20 6.89 -2.36
CA ASP A 27 -10.13 7.84 -2.97
C ASP A 27 -11.36 7.13 -3.55
N SER A 28 -11.18 5.94 -4.12
CA SER A 28 -12.27 5.13 -4.69
C SER A 28 -13.29 4.63 -3.65
N LYS A 29 -13.00 4.75 -2.34
CA LYS A 29 -13.97 4.43 -1.28
C LYS A 29 -15.07 5.51 -1.18
N PHE A 30 -14.84 6.72 -1.69
CA PHE A 30 -15.83 7.80 -1.64
C PHE A 30 -16.83 7.67 -2.80
N PRO A 31 -18.16 7.69 -2.54
CA PRO A 31 -19.18 7.52 -3.58
C PRO A 31 -19.14 8.57 -4.70
N THR A 32 -18.56 9.75 -4.42
CA THR A 32 -18.46 10.87 -5.37
C THR A 32 -17.26 10.78 -6.30
N THR A 33 -16.35 9.81 -6.09
CA THR A 33 -15.13 9.67 -6.90
C THR A 33 -15.45 9.20 -8.31
N LYS A 34 -15.21 10.09 -9.28
CA LYS A 34 -15.36 9.78 -10.71
C LYS A 34 -14.27 8.80 -11.14
N GLY A 35 -14.64 7.73 -11.85
CA GLY A 35 -13.70 6.70 -12.29
C GLY A 35 -13.20 5.81 -11.15
N ALA A 36 -13.97 5.69 -10.06
CA ALA A 36 -13.62 4.83 -8.93
C ALA A 36 -13.30 3.40 -9.38
N ILE A 37 -12.25 2.85 -8.78
CA ILE A 37 -11.81 1.48 -9.06
C ILE A 37 -12.78 0.53 -8.37
N ALA A 38 -13.51 -0.26 -9.16
CA ALA A 38 -14.43 -1.25 -8.62
C ALA A 38 -13.68 -2.30 -7.78
N PRO A 39 -14.13 -2.60 -6.55
CA PRO A 39 -13.47 -3.57 -5.70
C PRO A 39 -13.67 -4.98 -6.27
N ASN A 40 -12.57 -5.72 -6.43
CA ASN A 40 -12.58 -7.14 -6.75
C ASN A 40 -12.37 -7.99 -5.48
N ARG A 41 -12.45 -9.32 -5.60
CA ARG A 41 -12.31 -10.22 -4.43
C ARG A 41 -10.97 -10.06 -3.73
N MET A 42 -9.88 -9.95 -4.49
CA MET A 42 -8.53 -9.79 -3.95
C MET A 42 -8.35 -8.43 -3.27
N SER A 43 -8.88 -7.35 -3.85
CA SER A 43 -8.79 -6.02 -3.26
C SER A 43 -9.59 -5.93 -1.96
N LYS A 44 -10.72 -6.62 -1.84
CA LYS A 44 -11.47 -6.71 -0.57
C LYS A 44 -10.68 -7.41 0.53
N VAL A 45 -10.01 -8.53 0.20
CA VAL A 45 -9.14 -9.24 1.16
C VAL A 45 -7.99 -8.35 1.61
N PHE A 46 -7.32 -7.70 0.66
CA PHE A 46 -6.23 -6.78 0.97
C PHE A 46 -6.70 -5.57 1.78
N GLN A 47 -7.88 -5.02 1.50
CA GLN A 47 -8.47 -3.92 2.27
C GLN A 47 -8.73 -4.35 3.73
N ALA A 48 -9.35 -5.51 3.94
CA ALA A 48 -9.57 -6.03 5.29
C ALA A 48 -8.25 -6.24 6.06
N TYR A 49 -7.21 -6.72 5.35
CA TYR A 49 -5.87 -6.83 5.91
C TYR A 49 -5.29 -5.45 6.27
N ALA A 50 -5.35 -4.48 5.35
CA ALA A 50 -4.83 -3.13 5.55
C ALA A 50 -5.53 -2.42 6.72
N ASP A 51 -6.85 -2.58 6.86
CA ASP A 51 -7.61 -1.99 7.98
C ASP A 51 -7.12 -2.56 9.33
N ARG A 52 -6.88 -3.88 9.42
CA ARG A 52 -6.29 -4.50 10.62
C ARG A 52 -4.85 -4.06 10.87
N LEU A 53 -4.04 -3.97 9.82
CA LEU A 53 -2.67 -3.49 9.90
C LEU A 53 -2.62 -2.07 10.47
N MET A 54 -3.54 -1.18 10.05
CA MET A 54 -3.63 0.18 10.56
C MET A 54 -4.04 0.23 12.03
N ILE A 55 -4.99 -0.61 12.46
CA ILE A 55 -5.35 -0.75 13.88
C ILE A 55 -4.14 -1.24 14.70
N CYS A 56 -3.42 -2.24 14.18
CA CYS A 56 -2.20 -2.76 14.81
C CYS A 56 -1.11 -1.68 14.92
N ALA A 57 -0.90 -0.89 13.86
CA ALA A 57 0.07 0.19 13.79
C ALA A 57 -0.19 1.32 14.80
N GLN A 58 -1.40 1.44 15.36
CA GLN A 58 -1.68 2.38 16.44
C GLN A 58 -1.22 1.87 17.81
N LYS A 59 -1.02 0.55 17.96
CA LYS A 59 -0.69 -0.11 19.23
C LYS A 59 0.75 -0.66 19.25
N ASP A 60 1.32 -1.01 18.10
CA ASP A 60 2.65 -1.61 17.96
C ASP A 60 3.60 -0.71 17.14
N VAL A 61 4.64 -0.19 17.79
CA VAL A 61 5.65 0.70 17.20
C VAL A 61 6.40 0.05 16.04
N SER A 62 6.63 -1.26 16.08
CA SER A 62 7.34 -1.96 15.00
C SER A 62 6.49 -2.02 13.72
N VAL A 63 5.18 -2.26 13.87
CA VAL A 63 4.25 -2.25 12.73
C VAL A 63 4.09 -0.83 12.19
N HIS A 64 4.00 0.16 13.10
CA HIS A 64 3.95 1.57 12.75
C HIS A 64 5.15 2.01 11.91
N LEU A 65 6.37 1.67 12.35
CA LEU A 65 7.59 2.06 11.68
C LEU A 65 7.73 1.44 10.29
N GLU A 66 7.40 0.15 10.15
CA GLU A 66 7.42 -0.54 8.86
C GLU A 66 6.40 0.05 7.89
N PHE A 67 5.20 0.39 8.38
CA PHE A 67 4.20 1.10 7.58
C PHE A 67 4.72 2.48 7.13
N LEU A 68 5.29 3.28 8.04
CA LEU A 68 5.82 4.61 7.70
C LEU A 68 6.96 4.54 6.69
N GLN A 69 7.90 3.60 6.85
CA GLN A 69 9.02 3.44 5.93
C GLN A 69 8.53 3.02 4.54
N MET A 70 7.51 2.17 4.47
CA MET A 70 6.87 1.81 3.20
C MET A 70 6.10 2.99 2.59
N ALA A 71 5.32 3.73 3.38
CA ALA A 71 4.53 4.87 2.92
C ALA A 71 5.41 6.00 2.36
N HIS A 72 6.59 6.20 2.95
CA HIS A 72 7.61 7.14 2.46
C HIS A 72 8.55 6.52 1.40
N MET A 73 8.21 5.36 0.86
CA MET A 73 8.95 4.67 -0.20
C MET A 73 10.42 4.35 0.15
N LEU A 74 10.76 4.29 1.44
CA LEU A 74 12.07 3.87 1.95
C LEU A 74 12.24 2.35 1.89
N LYS A 75 11.11 1.62 1.90
CA LYS A 75 11.05 0.17 1.75
C LYS A 75 10.06 -0.23 0.66
N SER A 76 10.29 -1.41 0.09
CA SER A 76 9.36 -2.02 -0.87
C SER A 76 7.98 -2.25 -0.24
N PRO A 77 6.88 -2.08 -0.99
CA PRO A 77 5.52 -2.42 -0.56
C PRO A 77 5.37 -3.85 -0.04
N SER A 78 6.21 -4.77 -0.52
CA SER A 78 6.23 -6.18 -0.09
C SER A 78 6.54 -6.35 1.40
N VAL A 79 7.11 -5.34 2.07
CA VAL A 79 7.36 -5.39 3.52
C VAL A 79 6.07 -5.55 4.32
N LEU A 80 4.96 -5.01 3.82
CA LEU A 80 3.65 -5.19 4.44
C LEU A 80 3.15 -6.63 4.34
N LEU A 81 3.70 -7.45 3.46
CA LEU A 81 3.34 -8.87 3.33
C LEU A 81 4.32 -9.78 4.07
N ASN A 82 5.24 -9.22 4.85
CA ASN A 82 6.13 -10.01 5.70
C ASN A 82 5.27 -10.85 6.69
N PRO A 83 5.48 -12.17 6.78
CA PRO A 83 4.69 -13.05 7.63
C PRO A 83 4.57 -12.58 9.08
N ARG A 84 5.62 -11.93 9.62
CA ARG A 84 5.60 -11.39 10.99
C ARG A 84 4.60 -10.25 11.14
N LEU A 85 4.55 -9.31 10.18
CA LEU A 85 3.59 -8.20 10.20
C LEU A 85 2.17 -8.70 9.97
N VAL A 86 2.00 -9.62 9.03
CA VAL A 86 0.70 -10.24 8.73
C VAL A 86 0.14 -10.91 9.99
N MET A 87 0.96 -11.69 10.69
CA MET A 87 0.55 -12.36 11.92
C MET A 87 0.15 -11.36 13.01
N LYS A 88 0.95 -10.30 13.22
CA LYS A 88 0.64 -9.23 14.19
C LYS A 88 -0.69 -8.54 13.89
N ALA A 89 -0.93 -8.17 12.63
CA ALA A 89 -2.17 -7.53 12.20
C ALA A 89 -3.39 -8.47 12.31
N LEU A 90 -3.22 -9.77 12.03
CA LEU A 90 -4.33 -10.73 12.15
C LEU A 90 -4.69 -11.06 13.60
N MET A 91 -3.72 -10.99 14.52
CA MET A 91 -3.90 -11.23 15.95
C MET A 91 -4.33 -9.98 16.74
N SER A 92 -4.11 -8.78 16.19
CA SER A 92 -4.62 -7.55 16.81
C SER A 92 -6.14 -7.48 16.65
N SER A 93 -6.86 -7.79 17.73
CA SER A 93 -8.31 -7.53 17.87
C SER A 93 -8.58 -6.18 18.51
#